data_AF-A0A0N0IQU4-F1
#
_entry.id   AF-A0A0N0IQU4-F1
#
_cell.length_a   1.000
_cell.length_b   1.000
_cell.length_c   1.000
_cell.angle_alpha   90.00
_cell.angle_beta   90.00
_cell.angle_gamma   90.00
#
_symmetry.space_group_name_H-M   'P 1'
#
loop_
_entity.id
_entity.type
_entity.pdbx_description
1 polymer ?
#
loop_
_entity_poly.entity_id
_entity_poly.type
_entity_poly.pdbx_seq_one_letter_code
_entity_poly.pdbx_strand_id
1 'polypeptide(L)'
;MDTELWTPALNLSSFSTVILHFDHYFYYSTDEIGDVDVSVDGGNTWINVARFQGADVGPETHTVDISSIAAGKPNVIIRFHYYDAYWDWFWIVDNIRVEAY
;
A
#
# COMPACT_ATOMS: atom_id res chain seq x y z
N MET A 1 15.68 6.63 -6.59
CA MET A 1 14.71 7.42 -5.80
C MET A 1 14.11 6.45 -4.82
N ASP A 2 13.91 6.90 -3.59
CA ASP A 2 13.26 6.13 -2.55
C ASP A 2 12.34 7.09 -1.80
N THR A 3 11.02 6.87 -1.94
CA THR A 3 10.00 7.77 -1.44
C THR A 3 8.81 7.01 -0.91
N GLU A 4 8.20 7.54 0.14
CA GLU A 4 7.13 6.86 0.85
C GLU A 4 5.96 7.81 1.13
N LEU A 5 4.74 7.27 1.05
CA LEU A 5 3.51 7.89 1.53
C LEU A 5 2.89 6.98 2.59
N TRP A 6 2.68 7.51 3.79
CA TRP A 6 2.14 6.76 4.92
C TRP A 6 0.74 7.29 5.26
N THR A 7 -0.18 6.38 5.58
CA THR A 7 -1.42 6.79 6.23
C THR A 7 -1.14 7.29 7.65
N PRO A 8 -2.05 8.06 8.26
CA PRO A 8 -2.12 8.14 9.71
C PRO A 8 -2.28 6.74 10.33
N ALA A 9 -1.96 6.62 11.62
CA ALA A 9 -2.28 5.42 12.37
C ALA A 9 -3.80 5.22 12.45
N LEU A 10 -4.26 4.05 12.01
CA LEU A 10 -5.65 3.64 12.01
C LEU A 10 -5.92 2.73 13.20
N ASN A 11 -6.96 3.05 13.98
CA ASN A 11 -7.45 2.16 15.02
C ASN A 11 -8.50 1.22 14.44
N LEU A 12 -8.10 -0.03 14.19
CA LEU A 12 -8.94 -1.08 13.62
C LEU A 12 -9.28 -2.20 14.64
N SER A 13 -9.14 -1.89 15.93
CA SER A 13 -9.28 -2.85 17.03
C SER A 13 -10.67 -3.48 17.18
N SER A 14 -11.71 -2.84 16.64
CA SER A 14 -13.10 -3.29 16.76
C SER A 14 -13.64 -3.96 15.49
N PHE A 15 -12.83 -4.08 14.45
CA PHE A 15 -13.24 -4.64 13.16
C PHE A 15 -12.67 -6.03 12.95
N SER A 16 -13.45 -6.85 12.25
CA SER A 16 -13.10 -8.23 11.90
C SER A 16 -12.65 -8.36 10.45
N THR A 17 -13.15 -7.46 9.60
CA THR A 17 -12.81 -7.37 8.19
C THR A 17 -12.20 -6.01 7.90
N VAL A 18 -11.10 -5.98 7.15
CA VAL A 18 -10.40 -4.77 6.72
C VAL A 18 -9.97 -4.94 5.28
N ILE A 19 -10.56 -4.17 4.38
CA ILE A 19 -10.28 -4.17 2.94
C ILE A 19 -9.64 -2.84 2.55
N LEU A 20 -8.50 -2.89 1.89
CA LEU A 20 -7.83 -1.74 1.29
C LEU A 20 -8.24 -1.64 -0.18
N HIS A 21 -8.71 -0.46 -0.58
CA HIS A 21 -8.92 -0.08 -1.97
C HIS A 21 -8.06 1.12 -2.32
N PHE A 22 -7.51 1.14 -3.53
CA PHE A 22 -6.84 2.31 -4.07
C PHE A 22 -6.86 2.24 -5.59
N ASP A 23 -6.90 3.39 -6.24
CA ASP A 23 -6.65 3.51 -7.66
C ASP A 23 -5.16 3.78 -7.87
N HIS A 24 -4.58 3.18 -8.89
CA HIS A 24 -3.18 3.43 -9.21
C HIS A 24 -2.84 3.36 -10.69
N TYR A 25 -1.74 4.03 -11.04
CA TYR A 25 -1.10 3.96 -12.33
C TYR A 25 0.41 3.84 -12.13
N PHE A 26 0.95 2.64 -12.33
CA PHE A 26 2.37 2.36 -12.24
C PHE A 26 2.98 2.41 -13.65
N TYR A 27 3.60 3.54 -14.00
CA TYR A 27 4.29 3.67 -15.28
C TYR A 27 5.70 3.16 -15.12
N TYR A 28 5.98 2.04 -15.76
CA TYR A 28 7.21 1.28 -15.57
C TYR A 28 8.26 1.54 -16.67
N SER A 29 9.54 1.50 -16.31
CA SER A 29 10.72 1.68 -17.15
C SER A 29 11.69 0.50 -17.01
N THR A 30 12.26 0.27 -15.82
CA THR A 30 13.32 -0.73 -15.60
C THR A 30 13.22 -1.48 -14.27
N ASP A 31 13.77 -0.99 -13.18
CA ASP A 31 13.89 -1.78 -11.94
C ASP A 31 13.04 -1.19 -10.81
N GLU A 32 12.21 -0.18 -11.10
CA GLU A 32 11.39 0.46 -10.08
C GLU A 32 10.35 -0.50 -9.48
N ILE A 33 10.11 -0.32 -8.18
CA ILE A 33 9.17 -1.13 -7.41
C ILE A 33 8.21 -0.20 -6.68
N GLY A 34 6.91 -0.47 -6.84
CA GLY A 34 5.84 0.13 -6.06
C GLY A 34 5.28 -0.89 -5.08
N ASP A 35 5.64 -0.78 -3.81
CA ASP A 35 5.15 -1.66 -2.75
C ASP A 35 4.01 -1.00 -1.96
N VAL A 36 3.02 -1.82 -1.60
CA VAL A 36 2.01 -1.48 -0.61
C VAL A 36 2.23 -2.39 0.59
N ASP A 37 2.51 -1.77 1.74
CA ASP A 37 2.86 -2.47 2.96
C ASP A 37 1.94 -2.11 4.12
N VAL A 38 1.80 -3.04 5.07
CA VAL A 38 1.04 -2.86 6.31
C VAL A 38 1.96 -3.06 7.51
N SER A 39 1.94 -2.09 8.43
CA SER A 39 2.56 -2.19 9.76
C SER A 39 1.49 -2.19 10.85
N VAL A 40 1.73 -2.97 11.90
CA VAL A 40 0.85 -3.04 13.09
C VAL A 40 1.58 -2.66 14.39
N ASP A 41 2.81 -2.16 14.26
CA ASP A 41 3.73 -1.86 15.37
C ASP A 41 4.32 -0.43 15.29
N GLY A 42 3.64 0.47 14.59
CA GLY A 42 4.06 1.86 14.46
C GLY A 42 5.16 2.09 13.42
N GLY A 43 5.25 1.24 12.41
CA GLY A 43 6.21 1.35 11.31
C GLY A 43 7.58 0.73 11.59
N ASN A 44 7.70 -0.10 12.64
CA ASN A 44 8.95 -0.81 12.94
C ASN A 44 9.13 -2.04 12.05
N THR A 45 8.04 -2.75 11.75
CA THR A 45 8.00 -3.86 10.80
C THR A 45 6.88 -3.69 9.79
N TRP A 46 7.09 -4.24 8.59
CA TRP A 46 6.22 -4.08 7.43
C TRP A 46 5.95 -5.43 6.79
N ILE A 47 4.70 -5.69 6.45
CA ILE A 47 4.27 -6.85 5.67
C ILE A 47 3.78 -6.35 4.31
N ASN A 48 4.42 -6.78 3.24
CA ASN A 48 4.00 -6.44 1.89
C ASN A 48 2.68 -7.14 1.55
N VAL A 49 1.72 -6.37 1.03
CA VAL A 49 0.39 -6.85 0.66
C VAL A 49 0.09 -6.69 -0.82
N ALA A 50 0.85 -5.83 -1.52
CA ALA A 50 0.89 -5.78 -2.97
C ALA A 50 2.25 -5.25 -3.44
N ARG A 51 2.71 -5.75 -4.59
CA ARG A 51 3.91 -5.28 -5.27
C ARG A 51 3.62 -5.06 -6.75
N PHE A 52 4.00 -3.89 -7.23
CA PHE A 52 3.95 -3.51 -8.64
C PHE A 52 5.36 -3.40 -9.17
N GLN A 53 5.63 -4.18 -10.21
CA GLN A 53 6.90 -4.25 -10.93
C GLN A 53 6.63 -4.76 -12.35
N GLY A 54 7.31 -4.23 -13.36
CA GLY A 54 7.03 -4.60 -14.76
C GLY A 54 5.82 -3.87 -15.35
N ALA A 55 5.31 -4.35 -16.49
CA ALA A 55 4.22 -3.74 -17.25
C ALA A 55 2.82 -3.89 -16.60
N ASP A 56 2.72 -3.66 -15.30
CA ASP A 56 1.48 -3.60 -14.54
C ASP A 56 0.88 -2.19 -14.67
N VAL A 57 0.35 -1.92 -15.86
CA VAL A 57 -0.11 -0.59 -16.26
C VAL A 57 -1.60 -0.43 -15.97
N GLY A 58 -1.92 0.43 -15.00
CA GLY A 58 -3.26 0.97 -14.80
C GLY A 58 -3.71 1.93 -15.92
N PRO A 59 -4.69 2.83 -15.68
CA PRO A 59 -5.33 3.09 -14.40
C PRO A 59 -6.29 1.96 -14.02
N GLU A 60 -6.15 1.45 -12.80
CA GLU A 60 -7.02 0.41 -12.26
C GLU A 60 -7.27 0.59 -10.77
N THR A 61 -8.39 0.05 -10.28
CA THR A 61 -8.65 -0.09 -8.86
C THR A 61 -8.07 -1.39 -8.36
N HIS A 62 -7.15 -1.33 -7.42
CA HIS A 62 -6.63 -2.48 -6.72
C HIS A 62 -7.37 -2.66 -5.39
N THR A 63 -7.69 -3.90 -5.04
CA THR A 63 -8.40 -4.26 -3.81
C THR A 63 -7.69 -5.40 -3.12
N VAL A 64 -7.32 -5.20 -1.86
CA VAL A 64 -6.57 -6.17 -1.06
C VAL A 64 -7.28 -6.40 0.26
N ASP A 65 -7.58 -7.66 0.56
CA ASP A 65 -8.02 -8.05 1.90
C ASP A 65 -6.80 -8.12 2.81
N ILE A 66 -6.73 -7.20 3.78
CA ILE A 66 -5.63 -7.11 4.75
C ILE A 66 -6.08 -7.56 6.15
N SER A 67 -7.24 -8.20 6.26
CA SER A 67 -7.86 -8.57 7.55
C SER A 67 -6.94 -9.44 8.40
N SER A 68 -6.21 -10.38 7.79
CA SER A 68 -5.30 -11.27 8.52
C SER A 68 -4.15 -10.54 9.22
N ILE A 69 -3.86 -9.31 8.82
CA ILE A 69 -2.79 -8.47 9.37
C ILE A 69 -3.41 -7.39 10.28
N ALA A 70 -4.40 -6.66 9.76
CA ALA A 70 -4.89 -5.41 10.32
C ALA A 70 -6.09 -5.54 11.26
N ALA A 71 -6.92 -6.59 11.12
CA ALA A 71 -8.12 -6.73 11.94
C ALA A 71 -7.77 -6.89 13.43
N GLY A 72 -8.53 -6.22 14.28
CA GLY A 72 -8.30 -6.23 15.73
C GLY A 72 -7.04 -5.47 16.19
N LYS A 73 -6.35 -4.74 15.31
CA LYS A 73 -5.13 -3.98 15.67
C LYS A 73 -5.41 -2.49 15.92
N PRO A 74 -4.90 -1.89 17.01
CA PRO A 74 -5.19 -0.51 17.36
C PRO A 74 -4.28 0.52 16.67
N ASN A 75 -3.20 0.08 16.01
CA ASN A 75 -2.20 0.93 15.40
C ASN A 75 -1.74 0.34 14.07
N VAL A 76 -2.57 0.50 13.04
CA VAL A 76 -2.28 0.04 11.67
C VAL A 76 -1.83 1.22 10.82
N ILE A 77 -0.71 1.08 10.13
CA ILE A 77 -0.23 2.05 9.15
C ILE A 77 -0.09 1.33 7.81
N ILE A 78 -0.59 1.97 6.74
CA ILE A 78 -0.41 1.50 5.37
C ILE A 78 0.59 2.43 4.70
N ARG A 79 1.58 1.87 4.01
CA ARG A 79 2.62 2.60 3.29
C ARG A 79 2.58 2.26 1.81
N PHE A 80 2.67 3.28 0.98
CA PHE A 80 2.99 3.17 -0.44
C PHE A 80 4.47 3.57 -0.60
N HIS A 81 5.30 2.64 -1.04
CA HIS A 81 6.76 2.78 -1.11
C HIS A 81 7.22 2.64 -2.56
N TYR A 82 7.79 3.71 -3.12
CA TYR A 82 8.36 3.72 -4.46
C TYR A 82 9.89 3.77 -4.36
N TYR A 83 10.56 2.71 -4.81
CA TYR A 83 12.00 2.58 -4.66
C TYR A 83 12.65 1.87 -5.86
N ASP A 84 13.98 1.76 -5.83
CA ASP A 84 14.82 1.24 -6.92
C ASP A 84 14.64 1.97 -8.27
N ALA A 85 14.10 3.20 -8.23
CA ALA A 85 13.84 4.01 -9.41
C ALA A 85 15.04 4.91 -9.77
N TYR A 86 15.74 4.64 -10.87
CA TYR A 86 16.92 5.36 -11.36
C TYR A 86 16.72 5.88 -12.78
N TRP A 87 16.23 7.11 -12.92
CA TRP A 87 15.75 7.66 -14.20
C TRP A 87 14.53 6.92 -14.77
N ASP A 88 13.82 6.23 -13.91
CA ASP A 88 12.54 5.60 -14.21
C ASP A 88 11.40 6.62 -14.22
N TRP A 89 10.22 6.13 -14.60
CA TRP A 89 9.04 6.98 -14.74
C TRP A 89 8.42 7.30 -13.37
N PHE A 90 7.20 6.84 -13.12
CA PHE A 90 6.44 7.32 -11.97
C PHE A 90 5.34 6.36 -11.56
N TRP A 91 4.95 6.48 -10.30
CA TRP A 91 3.76 5.86 -9.75
C TRP A 91 2.79 6.92 -9.25
N ILE A 92 1.52 6.78 -9.62
CA ILE A 92 0.41 7.60 -9.11
C ILE A 92 -0.50 6.69 -8.29
N VAL A 93 -0.90 7.18 -7.12
CA VAL A 93 -1.90 6.55 -6.25
C VAL A 93 -3.00 7.57 -5.96
N ASP A 94 -4.26 7.13 -5.98
CA ASP A 94 -5.44 7.98 -5.73
C ASP A 94 -6.59 7.18 -5.10
N ASN A 95 -7.64 7.87 -4.64
CA ASN A 95 -8.87 7.28 -4.11
C ASN A 95 -8.65 6.20 -3.02
N ILE A 96 -7.62 6.37 -2.20
CA ILE A 96 -7.27 5.43 -1.14
C ILE A 96 -8.40 5.36 -0.11
N ARG A 97 -8.96 4.16 0.08
CA ARG A 97 -10.04 3.88 1.04
C ARG A 97 -9.74 2.62 1.83
N VAL A 98 -9.86 2.71 3.14
CA VAL A 98 -9.89 1.54 4.04
C VAL A 98 -11.34 1.32 4.46
N GLU A 99 -11.89 0.19 4.06
CA GLU A 99 -13.23 -0.26 4.45
C GLU A 99 -13.10 -1.30 5.57
N ALA A 100 -13.82 -1.11 6.68
CA ALA A 100 -13.72 -1.99 7.85
C ALA A 100 -15.08 -2.21 8.52
N TYR A 101 -15.36 -3.46 8.91
CA TYR A 101 -16.61 -3.88 9.55
C TYR A 101 -16.48 -5.13 10.44
#